data_AF-A0A820Z1B0-F1
#
_entry.id   AF-A0A820Z1B0-F1
#
_cell.length_a   1.000
_cell.length_b   1.000
_cell.length_c   1.000
_cell.angle_alpha   90.00
_cell.angle_beta   90.00
_cell.angle_gamma   90.00
#
_symmetry.space_group_name_H-M   'P 1'
#
loop_
_entity.id
_entity.type
_entity.pdbx_description
1 polymer ?
#
loop_
_entity_poly.entity_id
_entity_poly.type
_entity_poly.pdbx_seq_one_letter_code
_entity_poly.pdbx_strand_id
1 'polypeptide(L)'
;WNARPYRSRHNLTTSPVRHIVVLEPKPSNLITNQQDCIREIKGFQDYHMGEPRNWDDIAYNFMLCNDNDDQQQIYIGRGWTYAGAHCKGYNERSLVKVTLEL
;
A
#
# COMPACT_ATOMS: atom_id res chain seq x y z
N TRP A 1 2.08 10.12 5.38
CA TRP A 1 3.45 9.61 5.56
C TRP A 1 4.50 10.29 4.67
N ASN A 2 4.22 11.49 4.12
CA ASN A 2 5.09 12.19 3.17
C ASN A 2 5.51 11.30 1.98
N ALA A 3 4.50 10.70 1.34
CA ALA A 3 4.67 9.85 0.16
C ALA A 3 5.26 10.66 -0.98
N ARG A 4 6.10 10.05 -1.81
CA ARG A 4 6.49 10.71 -3.06
C ARG A 4 5.30 10.78 -4.02
N PRO A 5 5.26 11.75 -4.92
CA PRO A 5 4.23 11.82 -5.95
C PRO A 5 4.21 10.56 -6.81
N TYR A 6 3.02 10.15 -7.23
CA TYR A 6 2.84 9.11 -8.24
C TYR A 6 3.32 9.61 -9.62
N ARG A 7 3.71 8.69 -10.50
CA ARG A 7 4.04 8.96 -11.90
C ARG A 7 2.79 9.04 -12.78
N SER A 8 1.88 8.10 -12.59
CA SER A 8 0.57 8.04 -13.26
C SER A 8 -0.45 7.26 -12.41
N ARG A 9 -1.73 7.26 -12.80
CA ARG A 9 -2.80 6.51 -12.10
C ARG A 9 -3.83 5.99 -13.09
N HIS A 10 -4.40 4.83 -12.75
CA HIS A 10 -5.54 4.24 -13.43
C HIS A 10 -6.73 4.22 -12.49
N ASN A 11 -7.92 4.55 -12.98
CA ASN A 11 -9.14 4.48 -12.18
C ASN A 11 -9.58 3.03 -11.96
N LEU A 12 -10.27 2.79 -10.86
CA LEU A 12 -11.05 1.57 -10.71
C LEU A 12 -12.18 1.56 -11.75
N THR A 13 -12.47 0.39 -12.31
CA THR A 13 -13.55 0.18 -13.29
C THR A 13 -14.90 -0.06 -12.64
N THR A 14 -14.93 -0.20 -11.31
CA THR A 14 -16.15 -0.47 -10.53
C THR A 14 -16.20 0.41 -9.28
N SER A 15 -17.37 0.99 -9.01
CA SER A 15 -17.67 1.70 -7.76
C SER A 15 -19.15 1.45 -7.40
N PRO A 16 -19.46 0.86 -6.22
CA PRO A 16 -18.51 0.36 -5.23
C PRO A 16 -17.72 -0.86 -5.74
N VAL A 17 -16.48 -0.97 -5.30
CA VAL A 17 -15.66 -2.15 -5.53
C VAL A 17 -16.21 -3.33 -4.72
N ARG A 18 -16.26 -4.53 -5.31
CA ARG A 18 -16.82 -5.74 -4.67
C ARG A 18 -15.79 -6.71 -4.10
N HIS A 19 -14.50 -6.47 -4.34
CA HIS A 19 -13.42 -7.34 -3.91
C HIS A 19 -12.39 -6.56 -3.11
N ILE A 20 -12.00 -7.12 -1.97
CA ILE A 20 -10.85 -6.66 -1.20
C ILE A 20 -9.81 -7.77 -1.22
N VAL A 21 -8.60 -7.45 -1.67
CA VAL A 21 -7.43 -8.31 -1.54
C VAL A 21 -6.71 -7.93 -0.24
N VAL A 22 -6.42 -8.91 0.59
CA VAL A 22 -5.64 -8.72 1.82
C VAL A 22 -4.28 -9.38 1.61
N LEU A 23 -3.21 -8.62 1.82
CA LEU A 23 -1.85 -9.15 1.80
C LEU A 23 -1.16 -8.87 3.15
N GLU A 24 -0.28 -9.78 3.54
CA GLU A 24 0.53 -9.67 4.76
C GLU A 24 2.01 -9.73 4.36
N PRO A 25 2.56 -8.64 3.80
CA PRO A 25 3.97 -8.60 3.45
C PRO A 25 4.79 -8.58 4.74
N LYS A 26 5.86 -9.39 4.78
CA LYS A 26 6.81 -9.36 5.89
C LYS A 26 7.56 -8.01 5.90
N PRO A 27 7.52 -7.24 6.99
CA PRO A 27 8.34 -6.05 7.13
C PRO A 27 9.82 -6.39 7.05
N SER A 28 10.59 -5.49 6.43
CA SER A 28 12.05 -5.57 6.33
C SER A 28 12.72 -5.18 7.65
N ASN A 29 12.05 -4.35 8.45
CA ASN A 29 12.56 -3.82 9.71
C ASN A 29 11.60 -4.09 10.87
N LEU A 30 12.13 -4.03 12.09
CA LEU A 30 11.33 -3.98 13.29
C LEU A 30 10.46 -2.70 13.29
N ILE A 31 9.18 -2.85 13.63
CA ILE A 31 8.20 -1.79 13.80
C ILE A 31 7.86 -1.66 15.28
N THR A 32 8.22 -0.55 15.89
CA THR A 32 7.98 -0.28 17.33
C THR A 32 7.38 1.09 17.61
N ASN A 33 7.22 1.90 16.57
CA ASN A 33 6.68 3.24 16.63
C ASN A 33 6.21 3.68 15.24
N GLN A 34 5.50 4.80 15.19
CA GLN A 34 4.94 5.36 13.97
C GLN A 34 6.01 5.68 12.91
N GLN A 35 7.21 6.12 13.33
CA GLN A 35 8.30 6.42 12.41
C GLN A 35 8.82 5.17 11.71
N ASP A 36 8.82 4.02 12.39
CA ASP A 36 9.16 2.73 11.78
C ASP A 36 8.12 2.34 10.72
N CYS A 37 6.82 2.50 11.02
CA CYS A 37 5.75 2.31 10.04
C CYS A 37 5.96 3.15 8.78
N ILE A 38 6.23 4.45 8.96
CA ILE A 38 6.48 5.38 7.84
C ILE A 38 7.72 4.97 7.06
N ARG A 39 8.79 4.54 7.73
CA ARG A 39 10.03 4.08 7.09
C ARG A 39 9.78 2.83 6.23
N GLU A 40 9.07 1.85 6.78
CA GLU A 40 8.77 0.60 6.06
C GLU A 40 7.87 0.85 4.84
N ILE A 41 6.83 1.67 5.02
CA ILE A 41 5.93 2.09 3.94
C ILE A 41 6.68 2.83 2.82
N LYS A 42 7.62 3.71 3.17
CA LYS A 42 8.49 4.38 2.18
C LYS A 42 9.36 3.36 1.45
N GLY A 43 9.90 2.38 2.15
CA GLY A 43 10.64 1.26 1.55
C GLY A 43 9.81 0.51 0.50
N PHE A 44 8.54 0.22 0.77
CA PHE A 44 7.66 -0.37 -0.25
C PHE A 44 7.43 0.56 -1.44
N GLN A 45 7.21 1.87 -1.23
CA GLN A 45 7.03 2.81 -2.34
C GLN A 45 8.28 2.91 -3.20
N ASP A 46 9.46 2.93 -2.56
CA ASP A 46 10.75 2.98 -3.25
C ASP A 46 11.03 1.72 -4.04
N TYR A 47 10.75 0.56 -3.45
CA TYR A 47 10.88 -0.71 -4.12
C TYR A 47 9.94 -0.86 -5.33
N HIS A 48 8.68 -0.44 -5.21
CA HIS A 48 7.70 -0.53 -6.29
C HIS A 48 8.02 0.40 -7.46
N MET A 49 8.42 1.63 -7.17
CA MET A 49 8.64 2.62 -8.22
C MET A 49 10.10 2.66 -8.71
N GLY A 50 11.03 2.02 -8.01
CA GLY A 50 12.42 1.86 -8.43
C GLY A 50 12.62 0.75 -9.47
N GLU A 51 13.83 0.69 -10.02
CA GLU A 51 14.25 -0.40 -10.90
C GLU A 51 14.30 -1.73 -10.13
N PRO A 52 13.88 -2.86 -10.74
CA PRO A 52 13.42 -3.02 -12.13
C PRO A 52 11.90 -2.87 -12.31
N ARG A 53 11.15 -2.51 -11.27
CA ARG A 53 9.68 -2.53 -11.29
C ARG A 53 9.08 -1.35 -12.03
N ASN A 54 9.61 -0.16 -11.79
CA ASN A 54 9.17 1.09 -12.41
C ASN A 54 7.67 1.38 -12.30
N TRP A 55 7.01 0.91 -11.24
CA TRP A 55 5.58 1.17 -11.07
C TRP A 55 5.29 2.65 -10.83
N ASP A 56 4.04 3.03 -11.06
CA ASP A 56 3.64 4.43 -10.98
C ASP A 56 3.44 4.95 -9.57
N ASP A 57 3.24 4.06 -8.60
CA ASP A 57 3.08 4.36 -7.19
C ASP A 57 3.31 3.06 -6.39
N ILE A 58 3.31 3.14 -5.06
CA ILE A 58 3.14 1.98 -4.18
C ILE A 58 1.96 1.14 -4.67
N ALA A 59 2.11 -0.18 -4.62
CA ALA A 59 1.12 -1.10 -5.18
C ALA A 59 -0.23 -1.09 -4.45
N TYR A 60 -0.25 -0.55 -3.23
CA TYR A 60 -1.33 -0.77 -2.29
C TYR A 60 -2.33 0.40 -2.26
N ASN A 61 -3.62 0.11 -2.04
CA ASN A 61 -4.61 1.15 -1.78
C ASN A 61 -4.49 1.68 -0.35
N PHE A 62 -4.38 0.75 0.61
CA PHE A 62 -4.26 1.06 2.04
C PHE A 62 -3.17 0.20 2.68
N MET A 63 -2.40 0.80 3.58
CA MET A 63 -1.49 0.07 4.45
C MET A 63 -1.88 0.33 5.90
N LEU A 64 -2.16 -0.74 6.63
CA LEU A 64 -2.35 -0.72 8.06
C LEU A 64 -1.00 -1.03 8.66
N CYS A 65 -0.56 -0.24 9.62
CA CYS A 65 0.67 -0.52 10.35
C CYS A 65 0.41 -0.37 11.83
N ASN A 66 0.82 -1.39 12.57
CA ASN A 66 0.70 -1.43 14.02
C ASN A 66 2.02 -0.94 14.62
N ASP A 67 2.00 0.22 15.29
CA ASP A 67 3.22 0.76 15.89
C ASP A 67 3.44 0.28 17.34
N ASN A 68 2.38 -0.16 18.02
CA ASN A 68 2.36 -0.87 19.30
C ASN A 68 1.02 -1.61 19.46
N ASP A 69 0.83 -2.38 20.54
CA ASP A 69 -0.36 -3.25 20.71
C ASP A 69 -1.72 -2.54 20.67
N ASP A 70 -1.78 -1.21 20.85
CA ASP A 70 -3.03 -0.45 21.01
C ASP A 70 -3.27 0.63 19.93
N GLN A 71 -2.38 0.85 18.96
CA GLN A 71 -2.52 1.92 17.97
C GLN A 71 -2.23 1.44 16.54
N GLN A 72 -3.31 1.22 15.78
CA GLN A 72 -3.24 0.94 14.35
C GLN A 72 -3.49 2.21 13.55
N GLN A 73 -2.58 2.51 12.61
CA GLN A 73 -2.75 3.63 11.69
C GLN A 73 -2.98 3.15 10.26
N ILE A 74 -3.94 3.78 9.58
CA ILE A 74 -4.19 3.58 8.15
C ILE A 74 -3.44 4.65 7.36
N TYR A 75 -2.56 4.18 6.49
CA TYR A 75 -1.82 5.00 5.54
C TYR A 75 -2.44 4.84 4.15
N ILE A 76 -2.75 5.96 3.52
CA ILE A 76 -3.31 5.98 2.17
C ILE A 76 -2.17 5.86 1.16
N GLY A 77 -2.23 4.84 0.31
CA GLY A 77 -1.44 4.73 -0.91
C GLY A 77 -2.27 5.25 -2.09
N ARG A 78 -2.75 4.33 -2.94
CA ARG A 78 -3.60 4.68 -4.09
C ARG A 78 -5.04 5.04 -3.70
N GLY A 79 -5.47 4.75 -2.48
CA GLY A 79 -6.78 5.15 -1.94
C GLY A 79 -7.97 4.49 -2.62
N TRP A 80 -9.14 5.13 -2.55
CA TRP A 80 -10.42 4.55 -2.96
C TRP A 80 -10.74 4.63 -4.45
N THR A 81 -10.03 5.47 -5.20
CA THR A 81 -10.40 5.82 -6.60
C THR A 81 -9.54 5.11 -7.63
N TYR A 82 -8.30 4.78 -7.26
CA TYR A 82 -7.29 4.34 -8.22
C TYR A 82 -6.94 2.87 -8.02
N ALA A 83 -6.73 2.17 -9.13
CA ALA A 83 -6.37 0.76 -9.17
C ALA A 83 -5.00 0.50 -8.51
N GLY A 84 -4.94 -0.56 -7.71
CA GLY A 84 -3.69 -1.10 -7.15
C GLY A 84 -2.76 -1.73 -8.22
N ALA A 85 -1.65 -2.30 -7.78
CA ALA A 85 -0.74 -3.10 -8.61
C ALA A 85 -0.37 -4.42 -7.92
N HIS A 86 -1.39 -5.14 -7.43
CA HIS A 86 -1.25 -6.26 -6.48
C HIS A 86 -1.69 -7.62 -7.03
N CYS A 87 -2.63 -7.65 -7.99
CA CYS A 87 -3.18 -8.88 -8.53
C CYS A 87 -3.56 -8.70 -10.01
N LYS A 88 -2.79 -9.34 -10.91
CA LYS A 88 -3.02 -9.26 -12.35
C LYS A 88 -4.45 -9.70 -12.69
N GLY A 89 -5.18 -8.87 -13.42
CA GLY A 89 -6.58 -9.10 -13.77
C GLY A 89 -7.59 -8.72 -12.68
N TYR A 90 -7.16 -8.23 -11.51
CA TYR A 90 -8.05 -7.76 -10.44
C TYR A 90 -7.75 -6.33 -9.96
N ASN A 91 -6.61 -5.76 -10.32
CA ASN A 91 -6.19 -4.40 -9.92
C ASN A 91 -7.27 -3.32 -10.06
N GLU A 92 -8.03 -3.33 -11.17
CA GLU A 92 -9.04 -2.30 -11.47
C GLU A 92 -10.42 -2.58 -10.84
N ARG A 93 -10.64 -3.80 -10.32
CA ARG A 93 -11.93 -4.27 -9.76
C ARG A 93 -11.83 -4.72 -8.31
N SER A 94 -10.72 -4.38 -7.66
CA SER A 94 -10.45 -4.69 -6.27
C SER A 94 -9.64 -3.58 -5.62
N LEU A 95 -9.80 -3.42 -4.31
CA LEU A 95 -8.88 -2.65 -3.49
C LEU A 95 -7.97 -3.63 -2.78
N VAL A 96 -6.73 -3.24 -2.53
CA VAL A 96 -5.82 -4.00 -1.69
C VAL A 96 -5.53 -3.26 -0.39
N LYS A 97 -5.64 -3.98 0.72
CA LYS A 97 -5.05 -3.57 1.99
C LYS A 97 -3.87 -4.47 2.33
N VAL A 98 -2.85 -3.89 2.95
CA VAL A 98 -1.78 -4.66 3.58
C VAL A 98 -1.73 -4.37 5.07
N THR A 99 -1.40 -5.38 5.88
CA THR A 99 -1.12 -5.20 7.30
C THR A 99 0.38 -5.37 7.52
N LEU A 100 0.98 -4.43 8.26
CA LEU A 100 2.37 -4.47 8.71
C LEU A 100 2.35 -4.71 10.22
N GLU A 101 2.72 -5.93 10.58
CA GLU A 101 2.85 -6.40 11.95
C GLU A 101 4.14 -7.20 12.08
N LEU A 102 4.64 -7.32 13.31
CA LEU A 102 5.76 -8.17 13.68
C LEU A 102 5.28 -9.40 14.42
#